data_AF-A0A815LBJ6-F1
#
_entry.id   AF-A0A815LBJ6-F1
#
_cell.length_a   1.000
_cell.length_b   1.000
_cell.length_c   1.000
_cell.angle_alpha   90.00
_cell.angle_beta   90.00
_cell.angle_gamma   90.00
#
_symmetry.space_group_name_H-M   'P 1'
#
loop_
_entity.id
_entity.type
_entity.pdbx_description
1 polymer ?
#
loop_
_entity_poly.entity_id
_entity_poly.type
_entity_poly.pdbx_seq_one_letter_code
_entity_poly.pdbx_strand_id
1 'polypeptide(L)'
;MATIAGKARCIICDKEKRTVKCEGCSQMFCYIHLPVHHQELSQQLDEIEQNRDLFRQTLSQHADDTKQHSLIKQIDQWEEDSIKKIQQTAEECRQLLFHHITKHITQIGGNLAALTDQLKHIRQENDFNELDLSHLKEKLTQLAEELYQPPNVSIQQDSASLVNKISVVVSSGFNADVGEFDWIVEQSRHEYDQAFARLSSQNGKISGTSARQEMIKSKLPNNVLGRIWKLSDIDRDGMLDIDEWALVQHLIKIKLDGHELPTTLPDHLVPPSKRHLIKNTASSSYGNK
;
A
#
# COMPACT_ATOMS: atom_id res chain seq x y z
N MET A 1 -59.27 -11.11 16.60
CA MET A 1 -60.46 -11.29 17.48
C MET A 1 -61.39 -12.26 16.78
N ALA A 2 -61.69 -13.43 17.35
CA ALA A 2 -62.45 -14.47 16.63
C ALA A 2 -63.93 -14.09 16.46
N THR A 3 -64.37 -13.92 15.21
CA THR A 3 -65.77 -13.66 14.85
C THR A 3 -66.64 -14.91 15.06
N ILE A 4 -67.82 -14.72 15.65
CA ILE A 4 -68.71 -15.78 16.16
C ILE A 4 -69.33 -16.64 15.04
N ALA A 5 -68.92 -17.92 15.00
CA ALA A 5 -69.69 -19.16 14.82
C ALA A 5 -70.96 -19.19 13.93
N GLY A 6 -70.77 -19.38 12.62
CA GLY A 6 -71.74 -20.07 11.75
C GLY A 6 -71.51 -21.59 11.78
N LYS A 7 -72.57 -22.40 11.58
CA LYS A 7 -72.40 -23.83 11.26
C LYS A 7 -71.79 -23.91 9.86
N ALA A 8 -70.56 -24.39 9.75
CA ALA A 8 -69.94 -24.66 8.46
C ALA A 8 -69.14 -25.97 8.51
N ARG A 9 -68.68 -26.39 7.35
CA ARG A 9 -68.00 -27.67 7.15
C ARG A 9 -66.53 -27.53 7.53
N CYS A 10 -66.05 -28.40 8.41
CA CYS A 10 -64.65 -28.41 8.80
C CYS A 10 -63.77 -29.00 7.70
N ILE A 11 -62.71 -28.31 7.28
CA ILE A 11 -61.83 -28.74 6.18
C ILE A 11 -61.13 -30.09 6.44
N ILE A 12 -60.84 -30.42 7.71
CA ILE A 12 -60.15 -31.67 8.08
C ILE A 12 -61.10 -32.88 8.19
N CYS A 13 -62.34 -32.71 8.65
CA CYS A 13 -63.24 -33.84 8.92
C CYS A 13 -64.56 -33.84 8.14
N ASP A 14 -64.76 -32.86 7.25
CA ASP A 14 -65.88 -32.67 6.33
C ASP A 14 -67.29 -32.67 6.97
N LYS A 15 -67.36 -32.50 8.30
CA LYS A 15 -68.62 -32.48 9.06
C LYS A 15 -69.07 -31.05 9.32
N GLU A 16 -70.38 -30.80 9.16
CA GLU A 16 -71.01 -29.54 9.54
C GLU A 16 -71.03 -29.40 11.07
N LYS A 17 -70.22 -28.48 11.59
CA LYS A 17 -70.08 -28.24 13.03
C LYS A 17 -69.97 -26.73 13.27
N ARG A 18 -69.92 -26.35 14.55
CA ARG A 18 -69.50 -25.00 14.91
C ARG A 18 -68.02 -24.87 14.56
N THR A 19 -67.73 -24.02 13.59
CA THR A 19 -66.38 -23.84 13.02
C THR A 19 -65.91 -22.40 13.19
N VAL A 20 -64.60 -22.23 13.30
CA VAL A 20 -63.89 -20.95 13.36
C VAL A 20 -63.10 -20.78 12.06
N LYS A 21 -63.15 -19.59 11.48
CA LYS A 21 -62.35 -19.23 10.31
C LYS A 21 -60.94 -18.84 10.76
N CYS A 22 -59.91 -19.42 10.15
CA CYS A 22 -58.55 -18.92 10.31
C CYS A 22 -58.37 -17.67 9.43
N GLU A 23 -57.83 -16.57 9.98
CA GLU A 23 -57.61 -15.33 9.24
C GLU A 23 -56.48 -15.46 8.20
N GLY A 24 -55.47 -16.32 8.45
CA GLY A 24 -54.35 -16.54 7.53
C GLY A 24 -54.71 -17.36 6.30
N CYS A 25 -55.17 -18.61 6.49
CA CYS A 25 -55.49 -19.51 5.37
C CYS A 25 -56.95 -19.43 4.89
N SER A 26 -57.79 -18.61 5.55
CA SER A 26 -59.23 -18.46 5.27
C SER A 26 -60.07 -19.75 5.37
N GLN A 27 -59.50 -20.85 5.88
CA GLN A 27 -60.18 -22.14 6.03
C GLN A 27 -61.01 -22.22 7.32
N MET A 28 -62.01 -23.11 7.32
CA MET A 28 -62.94 -23.33 8.44
C MET A 28 -62.57 -24.59 9.21
N PHE A 29 -62.33 -24.46 10.51
CA PHE A 29 -61.95 -25.57 11.40
C PHE A 29 -62.92 -25.72 12.56
N CYS A 30 -63.26 -26.95 12.96
CA CYS A 30 -64.00 -27.16 14.19
C CYS A 30 -63.07 -27.00 15.41
N TYR A 31 -63.63 -26.84 16.61
CA TYR A 31 -62.85 -26.67 17.85
C TYR A 31 -61.84 -27.78 18.14
N ILE A 32 -62.03 -28.98 17.58
CA ILE A 32 -61.10 -30.10 17.75
C ILE A 32 -59.94 -30.02 16.76
N HIS A 33 -60.17 -29.52 15.53
CA HIS A 33 -59.16 -29.51 14.47
C HIS A 33 -58.43 -28.16 14.32
N LEU A 34 -58.93 -27.09 14.95
CA LEU A 34 -58.22 -25.81 15.02
C LEU A 34 -56.87 -25.91 15.78
N PRO A 35 -56.77 -26.62 16.92
CA PRO A 35 -55.49 -26.86 17.58
C PRO A 35 -54.49 -27.62 16.70
N VAL A 36 -54.95 -28.57 15.89
CA VAL A 36 -54.10 -29.33 14.95
C VAL A 36 -53.50 -28.40 13.90
N HIS A 37 -54.29 -27.49 13.33
CA HIS A 37 -53.79 -26.47 12.41
C HIS A 37 -52.79 -25.50 13.09
N HIS A 38 -53.01 -25.15 14.36
CA HIS A 38 -52.06 -24.33 15.11
C HIS A 38 -50.76 -25.06 15.44
N GLN A 39 -50.83 -26.38 15.68
CA GLN A 39 -49.65 -27.23 15.87
C GLN A 39 -48.80 -27.29 14.60
N GLU A 40 -49.41 -27.40 13.43
CA GLU A 40 -48.72 -27.34 12.13
C GLU A 40 -47.99 -26.00 11.94
N LEU A 41 -48.64 -24.87 12.27
CA LEU A 41 -48.00 -23.55 12.22
C LEU A 41 -46.84 -23.41 13.22
N SER A 42 -46.96 -24.02 14.40
CA SER A 42 -45.86 -24.08 15.38
C SER A 42 -44.68 -24.85 14.80
N GLN A 43 -44.92 -25.98 14.13
CA GLN A 43 -43.88 -26.77 13.51
C GLN A 43 -43.16 -26.01 12.38
N GLN A 44 -43.90 -25.23 11.58
CA GLN A 44 -43.31 -24.34 10.58
C GLN A 44 -42.48 -23.22 11.21
N LEU A 45 -42.91 -22.68 12.35
CA LEU A 45 -42.13 -21.68 13.09
C LEU A 45 -40.83 -22.29 13.62
N ASP A 46 -40.89 -23.49 14.20
CA ASP A 46 -39.72 -24.22 14.69
C ASP A 46 -38.71 -24.49 13.55
N GLU A 47 -39.19 -24.83 12.35
CA GLU A 47 -38.36 -25.01 11.16
C GLU A 47 -37.67 -23.69 10.74
N ILE A 48 -38.37 -22.56 10.81
CA ILE A 48 -37.79 -21.23 10.54
C ILE A 48 -36.71 -20.90 11.59
N GLU A 49 -36.93 -21.22 12.87
CA GLU A 49 -35.93 -21.02 13.92
C GLU A 49 -34.68 -21.87 13.71
N GLN A 50 -34.86 -23.14 13.32
CA GLN A 50 -33.75 -24.02 12.97
C GLN A 50 -32.97 -23.50 11.75
N ASN A 51 -33.66 -23.04 10.72
CA ASN A 51 -33.03 -22.44 9.53
C ASN A 51 -32.27 -21.15 9.87
N ARG A 52 -32.83 -20.30 10.73
CA ARG A 52 -32.14 -19.09 11.24
C ARG A 52 -30.87 -19.47 12.00
N ASP A 53 -30.94 -20.48 12.86
CA ASP A 53 -29.80 -20.92 13.67
C ASP A 53 -28.70 -21.55 12.80
N LEU A 54 -29.08 -22.34 11.78
CA LEU A 54 -28.16 -22.87 10.78
C LEU A 54 -27.50 -21.74 9.98
N PHE A 55 -28.28 -20.76 9.52
CA PHE A 55 -27.74 -19.60 8.81
C PHE A 55 -26.76 -18.79 9.67
N ARG A 56 -27.06 -18.60 10.96
CA ARG A 56 -26.14 -17.96 11.91
C ARG A 56 -24.83 -18.73 12.04
N GLN A 57 -24.88 -20.06 12.11
CA GLN A 57 -23.68 -20.90 12.13
C GLN A 57 -22.88 -20.77 10.84
N THR A 58 -23.53 -20.82 9.68
CA THR A 58 -22.87 -20.63 8.37
C THR A 58 -22.20 -19.26 8.26
N LEU A 59 -22.86 -18.19 8.73
CA LEU A 59 -22.28 -16.84 8.78
C LEU A 59 -21.04 -16.78 9.69
N SER A 60 -21.09 -17.41 10.86
CA SER A 60 -19.93 -17.48 11.76
C SER A 60 -18.76 -18.23 11.10
N GLN A 61 -19.05 -19.32 10.40
CA GLN A 61 -18.04 -20.10 9.70
C GLN A 61 -17.41 -19.32 8.54
N HIS A 62 -18.20 -18.58 7.76
CA HIS A 62 -17.67 -17.69 6.73
C HIS A 62 -16.87 -16.52 7.31
N ALA A 63 -17.23 -16.02 8.50
CA ALA A 63 -16.47 -14.98 9.19
C ALA A 63 -15.09 -15.49 9.65
N ASP A 64 -14.99 -16.74 10.10
CA ASP A 64 -13.72 -17.38 10.44
C ASP A 64 -12.90 -17.75 9.20
N ASP A 65 -13.55 -18.21 8.13
CA ASP A 65 -12.93 -18.45 6.82
C ASP A 65 -12.38 -17.16 6.20
N THR A 66 -12.96 -16.01 6.54
CA THR A 66 -12.43 -14.70 6.12
C THR A 66 -11.05 -14.47 6.74
N LYS A 67 -10.82 -14.81 8.01
CA LYS A 67 -9.48 -14.72 8.64
C LYS A 67 -8.52 -15.80 8.13
N GLN A 68 -9.04 -16.96 7.74
CA GLN A 68 -8.25 -18.04 7.16
C GLN A 68 -8.06 -17.92 5.63
N HIS A 69 -8.59 -16.85 5.03
CA HIS A 69 -8.61 -16.65 3.60
C HIS A 69 -7.17 -16.65 3.04
N SER A 70 -6.95 -17.33 1.91
CA SER A 70 -5.61 -17.55 1.38
C SER A 70 -4.87 -16.24 1.07
N LEU A 71 -5.60 -15.18 0.73
CA LEU A 71 -5.03 -13.86 0.50
C LEU A 71 -4.56 -13.19 1.80
N ILE A 72 -5.28 -13.35 2.91
CA ILE A 72 -4.84 -12.83 4.21
C ILE A 72 -3.57 -13.55 4.65
N LYS A 73 -3.51 -14.88 4.48
CA LYS A 73 -2.28 -15.63 4.71
C LYS A 73 -1.11 -15.17 3.83
N GLN A 74 -1.37 -14.79 2.58
CA GLN A 74 -0.33 -14.23 1.70
C GLN A 74 0.13 -12.85 2.16
N ILE A 75 -0.77 -12.03 2.70
CA ILE A 75 -0.43 -10.73 3.29
C ILE A 75 0.40 -10.92 4.55
N ASP A 76 -0.03 -11.80 5.46
CA ASP A 76 0.69 -12.14 6.69
C ASP A 76 2.08 -12.70 6.38
N GLN A 77 2.17 -13.61 5.40
CA GLN A 77 3.45 -14.17 4.96
C GLN A 77 4.37 -13.09 4.36
N TRP A 78 3.80 -12.19 3.54
CA TRP A 78 4.56 -11.09 2.97
C TRP A 78 5.04 -10.10 4.05
N GLU A 79 4.22 -9.83 5.06
CA GLU A 79 4.58 -9.00 6.19
C GLU A 79 5.75 -9.62 6.96
N GLU A 80 5.65 -10.90 7.28
CA GLU A 80 6.72 -11.64 7.97
C GLU A 80 8.01 -11.65 7.15
N ASP A 81 7.94 -11.96 5.84
CA ASP A 81 9.09 -11.99 4.95
C ASP A 81 9.74 -10.60 4.79
N SER A 82 8.94 -9.54 4.77
CA SER A 82 9.43 -8.16 4.66
C SER A 82 10.13 -7.71 5.92
N ILE A 83 9.54 -7.96 7.09
CA ILE A 83 10.16 -7.67 8.39
C ILE A 83 11.47 -8.43 8.53
N LYS A 84 11.47 -9.72 8.16
CA LYS A 84 12.65 -10.56 8.24
C LYS A 84 13.79 -10.05 7.36
N LYS A 85 13.50 -9.61 6.13
CA LYS A 85 14.51 -9.01 5.24
C LYS A 85 15.09 -7.73 5.83
N ILE A 86 14.25 -6.83 6.36
CA ILE A 86 14.72 -5.59 6.99
C ILE A 86 15.64 -5.92 8.18
N GLN A 87 15.23 -6.86 9.03
CA GLN A 87 16.02 -7.27 10.18
C GLN A 87 17.35 -7.89 9.75
N GLN A 88 17.36 -8.74 8.72
CA GLN A 88 18.57 -9.36 8.20
C GLN A 88 19.54 -8.29 7.66
N THR A 89 19.07 -7.37 6.81
CA THR A 89 19.91 -6.29 6.28
C THR A 89 20.47 -5.41 7.41
N ALA A 90 19.63 -5.06 8.40
CA ALA A 90 20.09 -4.29 9.55
C ALA A 90 21.17 -5.04 10.35
N GLU A 91 21.04 -6.36 10.50
CA GLU A 91 22.01 -7.18 11.20
C GLU A 91 23.32 -7.32 10.43
N GLU A 92 23.26 -7.50 9.11
CA GLU A 92 24.45 -7.50 8.25
C GLU A 92 25.21 -6.17 8.35
N CYS A 93 24.50 -5.03 8.32
CA CYS A 93 25.11 -3.71 8.53
C CYS A 93 25.76 -3.58 9.91
N ARG A 94 25.10 -4.04 10.99
CA ARG A 94 25.67 -4.03 12.34
C ARG A 94 26.94 -4.88 12.40
N GLN A 95 26.92 -6.07 11.82
CA GLN A 95 28.07 -6.97 11.81
C GLN A 95 29.26 -6.36 11.07
N LEU A 96 29.03 -5.72 9.91
CA LEU A 96 30.08 -5.01 9.19
C LEU A 96 30.68 -3.88 10.03
N LEU A 97 29.84 -3.09 10.70
CA LEU A 97 30.28 -2.01 11.59
C LEU A 97 31.11 -2.57 12.77
N PHE A 98 30.60 -3.59 13.46
CA PHE A 98 31.31 -4.24 14.56
C PHE A 98 32.64 -4.85 14.11
N HIS A 99 32.68 -5.46 12.92
CA HIS A 99 33.91 -6.00 12.37
C HIS A 99 34.96 -4.90 12.15
N HIS A 100 34.56 -3.77 11.55
CA HIS A 100 35.45 -2.63 11.34
C HIS A 100 35.95 -2.03 12.65
N ILE A 101 35.06 -1.81 13.63
CA ILE A 101 35.43 -1.31 14.97
C ILE A 101 36.41 -2.27 15.64
N THR A 102 36.09 -3.56 15.68
CA THR A 102 36.93 -4.58 16.33
C THR A 102 38.30 -4.66 15.68
N LYS A 103 38.36 -4.63 14.34
CA LYS A 103 39.62 -4.62 13.59
C LYS A 103 40.46 -3.38 13.90
N HIS A 104 39.84 -2.22 14.02
CA HIS A 104 40.55 -0.99 14.39
C HIS A 104 41.14 -1.08 15.81
N ILE A 105 40.35 -1.58 16.77
CA ILE A 105 40.80 -1.77 18.16
C ILE A 105 41.95 -2.77 18.23
N THR A 106 41.87 -3.91 17.53
CA THR A 106 42.95 -4.90 17.51
C THR A 106 44.21 -4.37 16.84
N GLN A 107 44.08 -3.54 15.80
CA GLN A 107 45.20 -2.87 15.15
C GLN A 107 45.90 -1.87 16.07
N ILE A 108 45.15 -1.02 16.78
CA ILE A 108 45.72 -0.11 17.79
C ILE A 108 46.42 -0.91 18.90
N GLY A 109 45.80 -1.99 19.38
CA GLY A 109 46.40 -2.88 20.38
C GLY A 109 47.72 -3.50 19.90
N GLY A 110 47.79 -3.93 18.65
CA GLY A 110 49.02 -4.44 18.02
C GLY A 110 50.11 -3.37 17.91
N ASN A 111 49.75 -2.14 17.51
CA ASN A 111 50.67 -1.02 17.45
C ASN A 111 51.23 -0.64 18.83
N LEU A 112 50.39 -0.68 19.87
CA LEU A 112 50.80 -0.46 21.26
C LEU A 112 51.79 -1.54 21.73
N ALA A 113 51.54 -2.80 21.39
CA ALA A 113 52.46 -3.90 21.71
C ALA A 113 53.82 -3.71 21.01
N ALA A 114 53.83 -3.33 19.73
CA ALA A 114 55.05 -3.03 18.98
C ALA A 114 55.82 -1.84 19.58
N LEU A 115 55.12 -0.78 19.99
CA LEU A 115 55.72 0.36 20.69
C LEU A 115 56.33 -0.05 22.04
N THR A 116 55.65 -0.96 22.76
CA THR A 116 56.13 -1.51 24.04
C THR A 116 57.41 -2.32 23.85
N ASP A 117 57.53 -3.07 22.76
CA ASP A 117 58.75 -3.84 22.47
C ASP A 117 59.89 -2.93 21.97
N GLN A 118 59.59 -1.88 21.20
CA GLN A 118 60.58 -0.83 20.87
C GLN A 118 61.14 -0.16 22.14
N LEU A 119 60.26 0.18 23.09
CA LEU A 119 60.67 0.72 24.39
C LEU A 119 61.60 -0.23 25.16
N LYS A 120 61.33 -1.54 25.13
CA LYS A 120 62.20 -2.54 25.78
C LYS A 120 63.56 -2.64 25.10
N HIS A 121 63.60 -2.64 23.77
CA HIS A 121 64.84 -2.75 22.99
C HIS A 121 65.76 -1.57 23.23
N ILE A 122 65.24 -0.35 23.08
CA ILE A 122 65.97 0.90 23.33
C ILE A 122 66.53 0.94 24.76
N ARG A 123 65.74 0.46 25.73
CA ARG A 123 66.17 0.40 27.14
C ARG A 123 67.23 -0.67 27.41
N GLN A 124 67.27 -1.75 26.63
CA GLN A 124 68.29 -2.81 26.74
C GLN A 124 69.62 -2.37 26.11
N GLU A 125 69.57 -1.66 24.98
CA GLU A 125 70.77 -1.15 24.30
C GLU A 125 71.37 0.07 24.98
N ASN A 126 70.63 0.75 25.87
CA ASN A 126 71.05 1.97 26.56
C ASN A 126 71.45 3.10 25.59
N ASP A 127 71.02 3.02 24.34
CA ASP A 127 71.31 3.95 23.25
C ASP A 127 70.04 4.73 22.91
N PHE A 128 69.64 5.63 23.81
CA PHE A 128 68.51 6.54 23.60
C PHE A 128 68.99 7.98 23.58
N ASN A 129 68.52 8.73 22.58
CA ASN A 129 68.70 10.17 22.51
C ASN A 129 67.34 10.90 22.69
N GLU A 130 67.39 12.23 22.79
CA GLU A 130 66.20 13.08 22.93
C GLU A 130 65.23 12.96 21.75
N LEU A 131 65.74 12.59 20.57
CA LEU A 131 64.98 12.37 19.36
C LEU A 131 64.14 11.08 19.46
N ASP A 132 64.71 9.98 19.97
CA ASP A 132 63.99 8.72 20.20
C ASP A 132 62.85 8.90 21.22
N LEU A 133 63.13 9.62 22.31
CA LEU A 133 62.12 9.95 23.33
C LEU A 133 61.00 10.82 22.73
N SER A 134 61.34 11.79 21.89
CA SER A 134 60.34 12.63 21.22
C SER A 134 59.46 11.83 20.25
N HIS A 135 60.06 10.94 19.46
CA HIS A 135 59.37 10.10 18.50
C HIS A 135 58.46 9.06 19.16
N LEU A 136 58.89 8.45 20.27
CA LEU A 136 58.05 7.54 21.06
C LEU A 136 56.85 8.28 21.67
N LYS A 137 57.07 9.49 22.17
CA LYS A 137 56.00 10.34 22.73
C LYS A 137 55.00 10.77 21.65
N GLU A 138 55.49 11.12 20.46
CA GLU A 138 54.66 11.47 19.31
C GLU A 138 53.80 10.28 18.84
N LYS A 139 54.39 9.08 18.69
CA LYS A 139 53.65 7.85 18.37
C LYS A 139 52.58 7.51 19.41
N LEU A 140 52.89 7.69 20.69
CA LEU A 140 51.93 7.43 21.77
C LEU A 140 50.78 8.44 21.77
N THR A 141 51.08 9.70 21.40
CA THR A 141 50.06 10.75 21.22
C THR A 141 49.18 10.45 20.01
N GLN A 142 49.76 10.00 18.90
CA GLN A 142 49.04 9.61 17.68
C GLN A 142 48.12 8.42 17.92
N LEU A 143 48.59 7.37 18.61
CA LEU A 143 47.75 6.22 18.99
C LEU A 143 46.63 6.61 19.96
N ALA A 144 46.88 7.55 20.87
CA ALA A 144 45.85 8.08 21.75
C ALA A 144 44.78 8.82 20.95
N GLU A 145 45.18 9.63 19.96
CA GLU A 145 44.25 10.39 19.11
C GLU A 145 43.41 9.46 18.21
N GLU A 146 44.01 8.42 17.63
CA GLU A 146 43.31 7.37 16.87
C GLU A 146 42.27 6.61 17.72
N LEU A 147 42.47 6.48 19.04
CA LEU A 147 41.53 5.82 19.95
C LEU A 147 40.25 6.65 20.19
N TYR A 148 40.34 7.98 20.12
CA TYR A 148 39.23 8.90 20.36
C TYR A 148 38.51 9.37 19.09
N GLN A 149 39.03 9.03 17.91
CA GLN A 149 38.34 9.27 16.65
C GLN A 149 37.37 8.11 16.35
N PRO A 150 36.05 8.37 16.20
CA PRO A 150 35.15 7.32 15.74
C PRO A 150 35.56 6.88 14.32
N PRO A 151 35.45 5.58 13.97
CA PRO A 151 35.70 5.15 12.61
C PRO A 151 34.76 5.93 11.69
N ASN A 152 35.32 6.48 10.62
CA ASN A 152 34.67 7.40 9.69
C ASN A 152 33.62 6.65 8.84
N VAL A 153 32.54 6.21 9.50
CA VAL A 153 31.47 5.38 8.93
C VAL A 153 30.23 6.26 8.79
N SER A 154 29.81 6.46 7.56
CA SER A 154 28.58 7.19 7.24
C SER A 154 27.51 6.20 6.81
N ILE A 155 26.29 6.36 7.33
CA ILE A 155 25.14 5.58 6.91
C ILE A 155 24.54 6.28 5.70
N GLN A 156 24.59 5.64 4.54
CA GLN A 156 23.94 6.12 3.33
C GLN A 156 22.66 5.32 3.10
N GLN A 157 21.52 6.00 2.99
CA GLN A 157 20.25 5.37 2.62
C GLN A 157 20.09 5.47 1.10
N ASP A 158 20.11 4.34 0.41
CA ASP A 158 19.57 4.26 -0.94
C ASP A 158 18.05 4.34 -0.87
N SER A 159 17.46 5.25 -1.63
CA SER A 159 16.00 5.45 -1.72
C SER A 159 15.27 4.31 -2.45
N ALA A 160 15.89 3.14 -2.61
CA ALA A 160 15.31 2.00 -3.30
C ALA A 160 14.46 1.18 -2.31
N SER A 161 13.16 1.25 -2.51
CA SER A 161 12.08 0.55 -1.79
C SER A 161 12.44 -0.87 -1.35
N LEU A 162 12.90 -1.03 -0.11
CA LEU A 162 13.18 -2.35 0.51
C LEU A 162 11.90 -3.17 0.76
N VAL A 163 10.73 -2.55 0.64
CA VAL A 163 9.45 -3.15 0.95
C VAL A 163 8.59 -3.12 -0.31
N ASN A 164 8.41 -4.28 -0.93
CA ASN A 164 7.49 -4.46 -2.07
C ASN A 164 6.06 -4.17 -1.60
N LYS A 165 5.59 -2.92 -1.68
CA LYS A 165 4.26 -2.51 -1.24
C LYS A 165 3.19 -3.28 -2.02
N ILE A 166 2.62 -4.32 -1.40
CA ILE A 166 1.41 -4.97 -1.90
C ILE A 166 0.27 -3.98 -1.69
N SER A 167 -0.29 -3.48 -2.78
CA SER A 167 -1.48 -2.61 -2.75
C SER A 167 -2.72 -3.47 -2.99
N VAL A 168 -3.53 -3.66 -1.94
CA VAL A 168 -4.85 -4.28 -2.07
C VAL A 168 -5.82 -3.23 -2.60
N VAL A 169 -6.19 -3.33 -3.88
CA VAL A 169 -7.24 -2.48 -4.47
C VAL A 169 -8.60 -3.04 -4.06
N VAL A 170 -9.22 -2.41 -3.06
CA VAL A 170 -10.64 -2.63 -2.74
C VAL A 170 -11.45 -1.50 -3.35
N SER A 171 -12.12 -1.79 -4.46
CA SER A 171 -13.11 -0.88 -5.04
C SER A 171 -14.38 -0.91 -4.20
N SER A 172 -14.56 0.05 -3.28
CA SER A 172 -15.89 0.54 -2.84
C SER A 172 -15.79 1.78 -1.95
N GLY A 173 -16.09 2.95 -2.53
CA GLY A 173 -16.88 4.04 -1.94
C GLY A 173 -16.40 4.76 -0.66
N PHE A 174 -16.17 6.07 -0.83
CA PHE A 174 -16.20 7.19 0.14
C PHE A 174 -14.90 7.64 0.85
N ASN A 175 -14.57 8.92 0.57
CA ASN A 175 -13.54 9.85 1.10
C ASN A 175 -13.46 9.89 2.64
N ALA A 176 -12.42 10.34 3.37
CA ALA A 176 -11.15 11.07 3.18
C ALA A 176 -10.27 10.66 4.39
N ASP A 177 -8.94 10.64 4.39
CA ASP A 177 -8.01 11.77 4.36
C ASP A 177 -6.60 11.15 4.29
N VAL A 178 -5.91 11.29 3.15
CA VAL A 178 -4.57 10.75 2.93
C VAL A 178 -3.61 11.93 2.95
N GLY A 179 -2.93 12.10 4.09
CA GLY A 179 -1.71 12.86 4.16
C GLY A 179 -0.66 12.25 3.25
N GLU A 180 -0.14 13.09 2.35
CA GLU A 180 1.10 12.91 1.57
C GLU A 180 1.02 11.93 0.39
N PHE A 181 0.44 12.42 -0.70
CA PHE A 181 0.30 11.74 -1.99
C PHE A 181 1.65 11.45 -2.67
N ASP A 182 2.08 10.21 -2.54
CA ASP A 182 2.91 9.48 -3.51
C ASP A 182 2.23 9.56 -4.90
N TRP A 183 2.97 9.97 -5.93
CA TRP A 183 2.40 10.23 -7.26
C TRP A 183 1.88 8.91 -7.84
N ILE A 184 0.56 8.78 -8.02
CA ILE A 184 -0.11 7.50 -8.38
C ILE A 184 0.42 6.92 -9.70
N VAL A 185 0.95 7.78 -10.58
CA VAL A 185 1.52 7.41 -11.88
C VAL A 185 2.86 6.68 -11.74
N GLU A 186 3.61 6.88 -10.63
CA GLU A 186 4.91 6.24 -10.37
C GLU A 186 4.82 4.71 -10.38
N GLN A 187 3.69 4.14 -9.94
CA GLN A 187 3.49 2.69 -9.81
C GLN A 187 3.42 1.94 -11.15
N SER A 188 3.05 2.62 -12.24
CA SER A 188 3.02 2.04 -13.60
C SER A 188 4.00 2.73 -14.55
N ARG A 189 4.92 3.54 -14.00
CA ARG A 189 5.85 4.37 -14.74
C ARG A 189 6.75 3.56 -15.67
N HIS A 190 7.22 2.39 -15.24
CA HIS A 190 8.09 1.54 -16.05
C HIS A 190 7.46 1.12 -17.40
N GLU A 191 6.16 0.85 -17.44
CA GLU A 191 5.45 0.50 -18.69
C GLU A 191 5.31 1.73 -19.60
N TYR A 192 5.07 2.90 -19.00
CA TYR A 192 4.92 4.16 -19.71
C TYR A 192 6.25 4.67 -20.25
N ASP A 193 7.34 4.49 -19.49
CA ASP A 193 8.70 4.84 -19.86
C ASP A 193 9.20 3.99 -21.04
N GLN A 194 8.82 2.71 -21.10
CA GLN A 194 9.14 1.87 -22.25
C GLN A 194 8.39 2.34 -23.52
N ALA A 195 7.13 2.74 -23.40
CA ALA A 195 6.40 3.35 -24.51
C ALA A 195 7.00 4.71 -24.90
N PHE A 196 7.42 5.51 -23.91
CA PHE A 196 8.08 6.79 -24.11
C PHE A 196 9.38 6.63 -24.89
N ALA A 197 10.24 5.69 -24.50
CA ALA A 197 11.52 5.42 -25.17
C ALA A 197 11.37 5.02 -26.64
N ARG A 198 10.22 4.44 -27.03
CA ARG A 198 9.91 4.10 -28.43
C ARG A 198 9.41 5.29 -29.24
N LEU A 199 8.81 6.28 -28.58
CA LEU A 199 8.12 7.41 -29.20
C LEU A 199 8.91 8.73 -29.10
N SER A 200 9.83 8.82 -28.15
CA SER A 200 10.62 10.01 -27.90
C SER A 200 11.61 10.23 -29.04
N SER A 201 11.70 11.49 -29.47
CA SER A 201 12.72 11.93 -30.43
C SER A 201 14.02 12.23 -29.66
N GLN A 202 15.14 12.42 -30.35
CA GLN A 202 16.50 12.60 -29.77
C GLN A 202 16.66 13.66 -28.67
N ASN A 203 15.63 14.46 -28.36
CA ASN A 203 15.63 15.49 -27.32
C ASN A 203 14.87 15.12 -26.03
N GLY A 204 14.47 13.86 -25.83
CA GLY A 204 13.81 13.45 -24.57
C GLY A 204 12.43 14.05 -24.36
N LYS A 205 11.74 14.42 -25.46
CA LYS A 205 10.33 14.83 -25.49
C LYS A 205 9.63 14.16 -26.68
N ILE A 206 8.34 13.90 -26.54
CA ILE A 206 7.48 13.41 -27.62
C ILE A 206 6.78 14.61 -28.27
N SER A 207 6.86 14.70 -29.60
CA SER A 207 6.12 15.73 -30.34
C SER A 207 4.61 15.52 -30.22
N GLY A 208 3.82 16.59 -30.18
CA GLY A 208 2.36 16.45 -30.08
C GLY A 208 1.73 15.67 -31.23
N THR A 209 2.34 15.68 -32.42
CA THR A 209 1.94 14.81 -33.53
C THR A 209 2.15 13.33 -33.25
N SER A 210 3.32 12.95 -32.71
CA SER A 210 3.64 11.55 -32.38
C SER A 210 2.80 11.05 -31.21
N ALA A 211 2.65 11.87 -30.16
CA ALA A 211 1.83 11.53 -29.01
C ALA A 211 0.36 11.33 -29.40
N ARG A 212 -0.20 12.22 -30.23
CA ARG A 212 -1.57 12.08 -30.74
C ARG A 212 -1.78 10.79 -31.54
N GLN A 213 -0.83 10.43 -32.41
CA GLN A 213 -0.91 9.19 -33.17
C GLN A 213 -0.98 7.96 -32.26
N GLU A 214 -0.22 7.96 -31.16
CA GLU A 214 -0.26 6.88 -30.19
C GLU A 214 -1.57 6.88 -29.38
N MET A 215 -2.02 8.04 -28.90
CA MET A 215 -3.28 8.18 -28.15
C MET A 215 -4.51 7.69 -28.93
N ILE A 216 -4.53 7.85 -30.25
CA ILE A 216 -5.62 7.36 -31.12
C ILE A 216 -5.69 5.83 -31.13
N LYS A 217 -4.57 5.12 -30.94
CA LYS A 217 -4.54 3.65 -30.88
C LYS A 217 -5.33 3.10 -29.69
N SER A 218 -5.50 3.89 -28.64
CA SER A 218 -6.30 3.55 -27.46
C SER A 218 -7.80 3.47 -27.73
N LYS A 219 -8.27 3.78 -28.95
CA LYS A 219 -9.68 3.71 -29.39
C LYS A 219 -10.65 4.58 -28.59
N LEU A 220 -10.14 5.56 -27.86
CA LEU A 220 -10.96 6.55 -27.16
C LEU A 220 -11.44 7.63 -28.14
N PRO A 221 -12.63 8.22 -27.93
CA PRO A 221 -13.14 9.24 -28.82
C PRO A 221 -12.32 10.54 -28.71
N ASN A 222 -12.21 11.28 -29.83
CA ASN A 222 -11.32 12.45 -29.95
C ASN A 222 -11.58 13.56 -28.91
N ASN A 223 -12.82 13.71 -28.45
CA ASN A 223 -13.18 14.66 -27.39
C ASN A 223 -12.51 14.29 -26.04
N VAL A 224 -12.43 13.00 -25.73
CA VAL A 224 -11.78 12.47 -24.52
C VAL A 224 -10.27 12.62 -24.64
N LEU A 225 -9.68 12.26 -25.79
CA LEU A 225 -8.24 12.43 -26.03
C LEU A 225 -7.79 13.88 -25.93
N GLY A 226 -8.59 14.83 -26.46
CA GLY A 226 -8.31 16.26 -26.33
C GLY A 226 -8.37 16.76 -24.88
N ARG A 227 -9.26 16.17 -24.05
CA ARG A 227 -9.32 16.48 -22.62
C ARG A 227 -8.11 15.92 -21.87
N ILE A 228 -7.70 14.70 -22.17
CA ILE A 228 -6.48 14.08 -21.62
C ILE A 228 -5.26 14.94 -21.95
N TRP A 229 -5.11 15.33 -23.22
CA TRP A 229 -4.02 16.22 -23.65
C TRP A 229 -3.95 17.49 -22.80
N LYS A 230 -5.09 18.19 -22.65
CA LYS A 230 -5.16 19.45 -21.89
C LYS A 230 -4.84 19.28 -20.40
N LEU A 231 -5.10 18.10 -19.84
CA LEU A 231 -4.79 17.78 -18.44
C LEU A 231 -3.32 17.37 -18.27
N SER A 232 -2.70 16.79 -19.30
CA SER A 232 -1.35 16.24 -19.22
C SER A 232 -0.24 17.20 -19.66
N ASP A 233 -0.53 18.12 -20.58
CA ASP A 233 0.39 19.16 -21.06
C ASP A 233 0.39 20.34 -20.06
N ILE A 234 1.19 20.20 -18.99
CA ILE A 234 1.14 21.08 -17.81
C ILE A 234 1.88 22.40 -18.10
N ASP A 235 3.00 22.33 -18.81
CA ASP A 235 3.78 23.50 -19.22
C ASP A 235 3.29 24.14 -20.53
N ARG A 236 2.32 23.51 -21.22
CA ARG A 236 1.67 24.00 -22.44
C ARG A 236 2.66 24.29 -23.56
N ASP A 237 3.73 23.51 -23.63
CA ASP A 237 4.77 23.67 -24.65
C ASP A 237 4.42 22.92 -25.97
N GLY A 238 3.31 22.16 -25.99
CA GLY A 238 2.83 21.41 -27.14
C GLY A 238 3.63 20.14 -27.44
N MET A 239 4.54 19.78 -26.53
CA MET A 239 5.29 18.54 -26.48
C MET A 239 4.96 17.84 -25.16
N LEU A 240 5.36 16.58 -25.02
CA LEU A 240 5.20 15.85 -23.76
C LEU A 240 6.56 15.35 -23.31
N ASP A 241 6.96 15.71 -22.11
CA ASP A 241 8.09 15.07 -21.46
C ASP A 241 7.71 13.68 -20.91
N ILE A 242 8.68 13.01 -20.28
CA ILE A 242 8.50 11.67 -19.75
C ILE A 242 7.42 11.61 -18.64
N ASP A 243 7.33 12.65 -17.82
CA ASP A 243 6.39 12.73 -16.70
C ASP A 243 4.96 12.99 -17.23
N GLU A 244 4.83 13.87 -18.23
CA GLU A 244 3.55 14.21 -18.87
C GLU A 244 3.03 13.08 -19.74
N TRP A 245 3.92 12.36 -20.43
CA TRP A 245 3.55 11.16 -21.17
C TRP A 245 3.04 10.06 -20.25
N ALA A 246 3.70 9.86 -19.11
CA ALA A 246 3.23 8.93 -18.09
C ALA A 246 1.83 9.31 -17.59
N LEU A 247 1.57 10.61 -17.42
CA LEU A 247 0.25 11.12 -17.06
C LEU A 247 -0.79 10.88 -18.16
N VAL A 248 -0.45 11.08 -19.44
CA VAL A 248 -1.33 10.75 -20.58
C VAL A 248 -1.74 9.29 -20.55
N GLN A 249 -0.77 8.39 -20.44
CA GLN A 249 -1.01 6.94 -20.46
C GLN A 249 -1.85 6.50 -19.26
N HIS A 250 -1.59 7.07 -18.09
CA HIS A 250 -2.37 6.80 -16.89
C HIS A 250 -3.83 7.27 -17.02
N LEU A 251 -4.08 8.47 -17.55
CA LEU A 251 -5.44 8.98 -17.79
C LEU A 251 -6.19 8.17 -18.85
N ILE A 252 -5.49 7.68 -19.88
CA ILE A 252 -6.06 6.75 -20.86
C ILE A 252 -6.47 5.44 -20.17
N LYS A 253 -5.62 4.88 -19.31
CA LYS A 253 -5.90 3.65 -18.57
C LYS A 253 -7.11 3.80 -17.66
N ILE A 254 -7.17 4.87 -16.86
CA ILE A 254 -8.35 5.21 -16.03
C ILE A 254 -9.62 5.22 -16.87
N LYS A 255 -9.56 5.81 -18.08
CA LYS A 255 -10.73 5.91 -18.95
C LYS A 255 -11.12 4.58 -19.60
N LEU A 256 -10.13 3.74 -19.95
CA LEU A 256 -10.37 2.38 -20.45
C LEU A 256 -10.97 1.47 -19.37
N ASP A 257 -10.60 1.68 -18.12
CA ASP A 257 -11.15 1.00 -16.95
C ASP A 257 -12.57 1.50 -16.58
N GLY A 258 -13.19 2.34 -17.43
CA GLY A 258 -14.57 2.77 -17.29
C GLY A 258 -14.79 4.00 -16.40
N HIS A 259 -13.74 4.60 -15.86
CA HIS A 259 -13.85 5.76 -14.96
C HIS A 259 -13.98 7.08 -15.73
N GLU A 260 -14.54 8.11 -15.10
CA GLU A 260 -14.64 9.44 -15.69
C GLU A 260 -13.39 10.29 -15.48
N LEU A 261 -13.02 11.10 -16.48
CA LEU A 261 -11.86 11.97 -16.39
C LEU A 261 -12.17 13.18 -15.48
N PRO A 262 -11.26 13.57 -14.59
CA PRO A 262 -11.44 14.75 -13.75
C PRO A 262 -11.52 16.04 -14.59
N THR A 263 -12.20 17.07 -14.09
CA THR A 263 -12.38 18.36 -14.79
C THR A 263 -11.16 19.26 -14.65
N THR A 264 -10.44 19.11 -13.55
CA THR A 264 -9.17 19.77 -13.22
C THR A 264 -8.20 18.69 -12.74
N LEU A 265 -6.93 18.79 -13.10
CA LEU A 265 -5.90 17.85 -12.67
C LEU A 265 -5.72 17.97 -11.15
N PRO A 266 -6.08 16.96 -10.33
CA PRO A 266 -5.92 17.04 -8.89
C PRO A 266 -4.45 16.89 -8.48
N ASP A 267 -4.07 17.49 -7.35
CA ASP A 267 -2.66 17.61 -6.88
C ASP A 267 -1.88 16.28 -6.80
N HIS A 268 -2.59 15.17 -6.65
CA HIS A 268 -2.02 13.82 -6.56
C HIS A 268 -1.69 13.18 -7.92
N LEU A 269 -2.24 13.70 -9.02
CA LEU A 269 -1.87 13.32 -10.39
C LEU A 269 -0.79 14.22 -10.99
N VAL A 270 -0.49 15.34 -10.33
CA VAL A 270 0.55 16.27 -10.76
C VAL A 270 1.94 15.66 -10.52
N PRO A 271 2.78 15.54 -11.57
CA PRO A 271 4.15 15.08 -11.42
C PRO A 271 4.90 15.93 -10.39
N PRO A 272 5.66 15.32 -9.46
CA PRO A 272 6.44 16.04 -8.44
C PRO A 272 7.29 17.17 -9.04
N SER A 273 7.92 16.91 -10.18
CA SER A 273 8.74 17.83 -10.98
C SER A 273 8.02 19.13 -11.37
N LYS A 274 6.68 19.07 -11.57
CA LYS A 274 5.87 20.19 -12.06
C LYS A 274 4.88 20.74 -11.02
N ARG A 275 4.89 20.24 -9.77
CA ARG A 275 4.05 20.77 -8.67
C ARG A 275 4.28 22.26 -8.39
N HIS A 276 5.50 22.76 -8.60
CA HIS A 276 5.81 24.19 -8.47
C HIS A 276 5.19 25.08 -9.56
N LEU A 277 4.95 24.54 -10.77
CA LEU A 277 4.35 25.29 -11.87
C LEU A 277 2.86 25.57 -11.62
N ILE A 278 2.15 24.63 -10.99
CA ILE A 278 0.74 24.79 -10.63
C ILE A 278 0.57 25.74 -9.44
N LYS A 279 1.46 25.67 -8.43
CA LYS A 279 1.44 26.59 -7.27
C LYS A 279 1.68 28.06 -7.66
N ASN A 280 2.52 28.33 -8.65
CA ASN A 280 2.78 29.71 -9.12
C ASN A 280 1.61 30.35 -9.88
N THR A 281 0.68 29.55 -10.42
CA THR A 281 -0.51 30.10 -11.10
C THR A 281 -1.57 30.64 -10.12
N ALA A 282 -1.57 30.17 -8.86
CA ALA A 282 -2.47 30.67 -7.82
C ALA A 282 -1.97 32.01 -7.22
N SER A 283 -0.66 32.23 -7.17
CA SER A 283 -0.04 33.42 -6.55
C SER A 283 0.00 34.66 -7.44
N SER A 284 -0.32 34.57 -8.74
CA SER A 284 -0.26 35.69 -9.68
C SER A 284 -1.60 36.44 -9.88
N SER A 285 -2.62 36.20 -9.04
CA SER A 285 -3.93 36.88 -9.12
C SER A 285 -4.19 37.96 -8.06
N TYR A 286 -3.24 38.24 -7.16
CA TYR A 286 -3.29 39.39 -6.25
C TYR A 286 -2.05 40.26 -6.43
N GLY A 287 -2.13 41.22 -7.36
CA GLY A 287 -1.09 42.23 -7.52
C GLY A 287 -0.97 42.80 -8.93
N ASN A 288 -2.00 43.50 -9.40
CA ASN A 288 -1.90 44.73 -10.21
C ASN A 288 -3.26 45.12 -10.79
N LYS A 289 -4.00 45.94 -10.05
CA LYS A 289 -4.51 47.26 -10.45
C LYS A 289 -5.34 47.86 -9.32
#